data_AF-A0A1V5N8F3-F1
#
_entry.id   AF-A0A1V5N8F3-F1
#
_cell.length_a   1.000
_cell.length_b   1.000
_cell.length_c   1.000
_cell.angle_alpha   90.00
_cell.angle_beta   90.00
_cell.angle_gamma   90.00
#
_symmetry.space_group_name_H-M   'P 1'
#
loop_
_entity.id
_entity.type
_entity.pdbx_description
1 polymer ?
#
loop_
_entity_poly.entity_id
_entity_poly.type
_entity_poly.pdbx_seq_one_letter_code
_entity_poly.pdbx_strand_id
1 'polypeptide(L)'
;MKKKVCLLVLVALLSAISVSSGAIKSINVSDVESTFTAGGGNFGLGTLALADAANIVVEDTLGQQISYANGSFAMSTYLQSDNSAGGVAAGQFADGDLSFLDSGANILLSGHIGNLNVVEVFNNGGILAGEGQFVVTGGSLTGDFVLPLGKIVQITFDVPVTLSDFSQNFSGSSNLTITPVPEPVSIGLLAMGGLFLCRRKR
;
A
#
# COMPACT_ATOMS: atom_id res chain seq x y z
N MET A 1 47.03 -20.39 2.35
CA MET A 1 46.73 -19.11 1.66
C MET A 1 45.26 -18.99 1.22
N LYS A 2 44.63 -20.01 0.62
CA LYS A 2 43.22 -19.97 0.16
C LYS A 2 42.17 -19.54 1.21
N LYS A 3 42.34 -19.92 2.49
CA LYS A 3 41.42 -19.54 3.58
C LYS A 3 41.42 -18.04 3.91
N LYS A 4 42.58 -17.36 3.80
CA LYS A 4 42.71 -15.93 4.09
C LYS A 4 42.09 -15.06 3.00
N VAL A 5 42.17 -15.49 1.74
CA VAL A 5 41.56 -14.80 0.59
C VAL A 5 40.03 -14.90 0.65
N CYS A 6 39.48 -16.04 1.04
CA CYS A 6 38.03 -16.21 1.16
C CYS A 6 37.40 -15.35 2.27
N LEU A 7 38.09 -15.19 3.40
CA LEU A 7 37.65 -14.31 4.49
C LEU A 7 37.65 -12.84 4.08
N LEU A 8 38.66 -12.41 3.31
CA LEU A 8 38.81 -11.03 2.85
C LEU A 8 37.73 -10.64 1.83
N VAL A 9 37.35 -11.58 0.95
CA VAL A 9 36.22 -11.41 0.01
C VAL A 9 34.90 -11.30 0.77
N LEU A 10 34.70 -12.09 1.82
CA LEU A 10 33.49 -12.02 2.65
C LEU A 10 33.37 -10.68 3.40
N VAL A 11 34.45 -10.19 4.01
CA VAL A 11 34.44 -8.88 4.70
C VAL A 11 34.22 -7.74 3.72
N ALA A 12 34.81 -7.80 2.52
CA ALA A 12 34.58 -6.81 1.46
C ALA A 12 33.12 -6.82 0.95
N LEU A 13 32.51 -8.00 0.82
CA LEU A 13 31.09 -8.12 0.50
C LEU A 13 30.18 -7.58 1.61
N LEU A 14 30.52 -7.81 2.89
CA LEU A 14 29.75 -7.27 4.02
C LEU A 14 29.86 -5.74 4.13
N SER A 15 31.01 -5.14 3.77
CA SER A 15 31.19 -3.68 3.77
C SER A 15 30.53 -2.97 2.59
N ALA A 16 30.11 -3.71 1.56
CA ALA A 16 29.35 -3.18 0.43
C ALA A 16 27.83 -3.25 0.65
N ILE A 17 27.39 -3.82 1.79
CA ILE A 17 25.99 -3.75 2.22
C ILE A 17 25.82 -2.35 2.79
N SER A 18 25.38 -1.41 1.94
CA SER A 18 24.85 -0.14 2.42
C SER A 18 23.85 -0.43 3.52
N VAL A 19 23.93 0.30 4.63
CA VAL A 19 22.90 0.28 5.67
C VAL A 19 21.61 0.64 4.95
N SER A 20 20.78 -0.36 4.67
CA SER A 20 19.43 -0.13 4.17
C SER A 20 18.81 0.83 5.17
N SER A 21 18.26 1.95 4.69
CA SER A 21 17.18 2.61 5.42
C SER A 21 16.24 1.51 5.90
N GLY A 22 15.85 1.56 7.17
CA GLY A 22 14.98 0.53 7.74
C GLY A 22 13.81 0.34 6.79
N ALA A 23 13.58 -0.89 6.34
CA ALA A 23 12.49 -1.18 5.42
C ALA A 23 11.20 -0.55 5.99
N ILE A 24 10.39 0.08 5.15
CA ILE A 24 9.17 0.73 5.59
C ILE A 24 8.25 -0.32 6.22
N LYS A 25 7.73 0.00 7.40
CA LYS A 25 6.69 -0.79 8.05
C LYS A 25 5.32 -0.33 7.59
N SER A 26 5.06 0.98 7.59
CA SER A 26 3.79 1.54 7.15
C SER A 26 3.92 2.98 6.68
N ILE A 27 3.04 3.39 5.76
CA ILE A 27 2.81 4.79 5.42
C ILE A 27 1.34 5.08 5.72
N ASN A 28 1.09 6.15 6.48
CA ASN A 28 -0.22 6.52 6.95
C ASN A 28 -0.59 7.93 6.49
N VAL A 29 -1.84 8.08 6.07
CA VAL A 29 -2.52 9.37 5.88
C VAL A 29 -3.88 9.28 6.56
N SER A 30 -4.35 10.40 7.09
CA SER A 30 -5.57 10.47 7.88
C SER A 30 -6.37 11.70 7.51
N ASP A 31 -7.68 11.61 7.69
CA ASP A 31 -8.64 12.67 7.40
C ASP A 31 -8.56 13.18 5.94
N VAL A 32 -8.46 12.26 4.99
CA VAL A 32 -8.43 12.58 3.56
C VAL A 32 -9.86 12.63 3.04
N GLU A 33 -10.24 13.70 2.34
CA GLU A 33 -11.52 13.74 1.63
C GLU A 33 -11.66 12.56 0.65
N SER A 34 -12.82 11.91 0.70
CA SER A 34 -13.17 10.76 -0.13
C SER A 34 -14.51 11.00 -0.82
N THR A 35 -14.57 10.66 -2.10
CA THR A 35 -15.77 10.83 -2.92
C THR A 35 -15.96 9.60 -3.79
N PHE A 36 -17.21 9.17 -3.91
CA PHE A 36 -17.62 8.20 -4.91
C PHE A 36 -18.61 8.84 -5.85
N THR A 37 -18.34 8.69 -7.15
CA THR A 37 -19.24 9.10 -8.23
C THR A 37 -19.79 7.84 -8.89
N ALA A 38 -21.10 7.64 -8.80
CA ALA A 38 -21.81 6.52 -9.42
C ALA A 38 -21.90 6.70 -10.94
N GLY A 39 -21.72 5.61 -11.66
CA GLY A 39 -21.67 5.59 -13.12
C GLY A 39 -20.36 6.14 -13.71
N GLY A 40 -20.04 5.71 -14.93
CA GLY A 40 -18.79 6.09 -15.61
C GLY A 40 -17.56 5.35 -15.06
N GLY A 41 -16.38 5.96 -15.17
CA GLY A 41 -15.11 5.28 -14.89
C GLY A 41 -14.77 4.18 -15.91
N ASN A 42 -13.68 3.45 -15.69
CA ASN A 42 -13.17 2.49 -16.69
C ASN A 42 -14.10 1.29 -16.92
N PHE A 43 -14.94 0.94 -15.94
CA PHE A 43 -15.92 -0.14 -16.04
C PHE A 43 -17.36 0.34 -16.20
N GLY A 44 -17.60 1.66 -16.24
CA GLY A 44 -18.93 2.24 -16.39
C GLY A 44 -19.79 2.28 -15.12
N LEU A 45 -19.31 1.73 -13.99
CA LEU A 45 -20.08 1.60 -12.75
C LEU A 45 -19.83 2.71 -11.72
N GLY A 46 -18.66 3.35 -11.76
CA GLY A 46 -18.33 4.44 -10.84
C GLY A 46 -16.85 4.61 -10.57
N THR A 47 -16.51 5.72 -9.92
CA THR A 47 -15.13 6.09 -9.55
C THR A 47 -15.08 6.45 -8.07
N LEU A 48 -14.16 5.84 -7.35
CA LEU A 48 -13.79 6.20 -5.98
C LEU A 48 -12.50 7.03 -6.01
N ALA A 49 -12.56 8.23 -5.47
CA ALA A 49 -11.42 9.14 -5.40
C ALA A 49 -11.19 9.61 -3.96
N LEU A 50 -9.93 9.61 -3.53
CA LEU A 50 -9.48 10.18 -2.28
C LEU A 50 -8.41 11.22 -2.62
N ALA A 51 -8.56 12.46 -2.18
CA ALA A 51 -7.57 13.49 -2.48
C ALA A 51 -7.60 14.58 -1.42
N ASP A 52 -6.45 14.84 -0.80
CA ASP A 52 -6.31 15.96 0.13
C ASP A 52 -4.85 16.37 0.35
N ALA A 53 -4.66 17.56 0.93
CA ALA A 53 -3.43 17.92 1.61
C ALA A 53 -3.42 17.25 3.00
N ALA A 54 -2.48 16.35 3.23
CA ALA A 54 -2.42 15.55 4.45
C ALA A 54 -0.99 15.41 4.97
N ASN A 55 -0.86 15.21 6.28
CA ASN A 55 0.41 14.78 6.86
C ASN A 55 0.63 13.31 6.50
N ILE A 56 1.78 13.01 5.89
CA ILE A 56 2.15 11.65 5.52
C ILE A 56 3.15 11.15 6.56
N VAL A 57 2.78 10.11 7.29
CA VAL A 57 3.62 9.53 8.35
C VAL A 57 4.17 8.19 7.87
N VAL A 58 5.48 8.14 7.67
CA VAL A 58 6.22 6.91 7.33
C VAL A 58 6.86 6.36 8.58
N GLU A 59 6.55 5.12 8.92
CA GLU A 59 7.18 4.37 10.01
C GLU A 59 8.08 3.28 9.43
N ASP A 60 9.31 3.18 9.92
CA ASP A 60 10.23 2.10 9.56
C ASP A 60 10.06 0.86 10.46
N THR A 61 10.73 -0.23 10.09
CA THR A 61 10.73 -1.48 10.85
C THR A 61 11.40 -1.40 12.22
N LEU A 62 12.13 -0.31 12.52
CA LEU A 62 12.73 -0.02 13.83
C LEU A 62 11.82 0.86 14.71
N GLY A 63 10.66 1.29 14.20
CA GLY A 63 9.70 2.15 14.88
C GLY A 63 10.07 3.64 14.83
N GLN A 64 11.02 4.04 14.00
CA GLN A 64 11.29 5.46 13.74
C GLN A 64 10.26 6.00 12.77
N GLN A 65 9.81 7.24 13.01
CA GLN A 65 8.82 7.90 12.18
C GLN A 65 9.38 9.15 11.53
N ILE A 66 9.09 9.30 10.24
CA ILE A 66 9.32 10.51 9.46
C ILE A 66 7.94 11.05 9.05
N SER A 67 7.68 12.30 9.39
CA SER A 67 6.44 12.98 9.00
C SER A 67 6.74 14.00 7.91
N TYR A 68 6.09 13.85 6.75
CA TYR A 68 6.06 14.85 5.70
C TYR A 68 4.84 15.74 5.93
N ALA A 69 5.06 16.90 6.55
CA ALA A 69 4.00 17.84 6.85
C ALA A 69 3.48 18.53 5.59
N ASN A 70 2.17 18.77 5.53
CA ASN A 70 1.51 19.41 4.38
C ASN A 70 1.88 18.75 3.04
N GLY A 71 2.00 17.42 3.04
CA GLY A 71 2.09 16.65 1.81
C GLY A 71 0.75 16.63 1.08
N SER A 72 0.69 15.89 -0.02
CA SER A 72 -0.55 15.61 -0.73
C SER A 72 -0.69 14.12 -0.96
N PHE A 73 -1.90 13.62 -0.73
CA PHE A 73 -2.30 12.27 -1.10
C PHE A 73 -3.38 12.35 -2.17
N ALA A 74 -3.26 11.51 -3.19
CA ALA A 74 -4.28 11.33 -4.19
C ALA A 74 -4.39 9.85 -4.56
N MET A 75 -5.61 9.34 -4.63
CA MET A 75 -5.95 7.99 -5.07
C MET A 75 -7.22 8.05 -5.91
N SER A 76 -7.26 7.29 -7.01
CA SER A 76 -8.47 7.09 -7.80
C SER A 76 -8.53 5.64 -8.26
N THR A 77 -9.69 5.01 -8.18
CA THR A 77 -9.94 3.64 -8.68
C THR A 77 -11.38 3.47 -9.12
N TYR A 78 -11.64 2.48 -9.98
CA TYR A 78 -12.95 2.28 -10.60
C TYR A 78 -13.68 1.08 -10.01
N LEU A 79 -14.99 1.23 -9.81
CA LEU A 79 -15.84 0.13 -9.38
C LEU A 79 -15.92 -0.90 -10.51
N GLN A 80 -15.41 -2.10 -10.27
CA GLN A 80 -15.42 -3.21 -11.22
C GLN A 80 -16.66 -4.08 -11.05
N SER A 81 -17.10 -4.29 -9.81
CA SER A 81 -18.32 -5.06 -9.49
C SER A 81 -18.97 -4.52 -8.22
N ASP A 82 -20.26 -4.22 -8.30
CA ASP A 82 -21.10 -3.98 -7.13
C ASP A 82 -21.61 -5.34 -6.62
N ASN A 83 -21.10 -5.74 -5.46
CA ASN A 83 -21.42 -6.99 -4.78
C ASN A 83 -22.37 -6.77 -3.59
N SER A 84 -23.02 -5.62 -3.53
CA SER A 84 -23.91 -5.25 -2.43
C SER A 84 -25.10 -6.21 -2.34
N ALA A 85 -25.45 -6.60 -1.12
CA ALA A 85 -26.52 -7.56 -0.87
C ALA A 85 -27.16 -7.33 0.50
N GLY A 86 -28.48 -7.51 0.59
CA GLY A 86 -29.21 -7.39 1.86
C GLY A 86 -29.13 -5.99 2.50
N GLY A 87 -28.88 -4.95 1.68
CA GLY A 87 -28.72 -3.57 2.14
C GLY A 87 -27.33 -3.23 2.68
N VAL A 88 -26.35 -4.13 2.55
CA VAL A 88 -24.95 -3.88 2.91
C VAL A 88 -24.18 -3.55 1.65
N ALA A 89 -23.54 -2.38 1.63
CA ALA A 89 -22.71 -1.95 0.51
C ALA A 89 -21.42 -2.79 0.45
N ALA A 90 -21.14 -3.41 -0.69
CA ALA A 90 -19.90 -4.16 -0.93
C ALA A 90 -19.46 -4.00 -2.40
N GLY A 91 -18.23 -3.56 -2.62
CA GLY A 91 -17.72 -3.23 -3.95
C GLY A 91 -16.32 -3.77 -4.16
N GLN A 92 -16.08 -4.32 -5.35
CA GLN A 92 -14.75 -4.62 -5.85
C GLN A 92 -14.31 -3.50 -6.79
N PHE A 93 -13.21 -2.85 -6.45
CA PHE A 93 -12.57 -1.80 -7.23
C PHE A 93 -11.26 -2.31 -7.81
N ALA A 94 -10.90 -1.80 -8.98
CA ALA A 94 -9.67 -2.12 -9.68
C ALA A 94 -9.31 -0.99 -10.64
N ASP A 95 -8.10 -1.02 -11.16
CA ASP A 95 -7.60 -0.11 -12.19
C ASP A 95 -7.62 1.36 -11.72
N GLY A 96 -6.45 1.92 -11.46
CA GLY A 96 -6.38 3.22 -10.83
C GLY A 96 -4.99 3.49 -10.31
N ASP A 97 -4.79 4.67 -9.75
CA ASP A 97 -3.48 5.10 -9.30
C ASP A 97 -3.57 5.73 -7.92
N LEU A 98 -2.45 5.68 -7.22
CA LEU A 98 -2.22 6.39 -5.97
C LEU A 98 -0.89 7.13 -6.02
N SER A 99 -0.82 8.25 -5.30
CA SER A 99 0.39 9.04 -5.16
C SER A 99 0.45 9.76 -3.81
N PHE A 100 1.68 9.84 -3.31
CA PHE A 100 2.09 10.56 -2.12
C PHE A 100 3.14 11.58 -2.54
N LEU A 101 2.90 12.85 -2.25
CA LEU A 101 3.82 13.94 -2.53
C LEU A 101 4.18 14.66 -1.23
N ASP A 102 5.42 15.12 -1.12
CA ASP A 102 5.79 16.06 -0.05
C ASP A 102 5.26 17.48 -0.34
N SER A 103 5.50 18.42 0.59
CA SER A 103 5.09 19.82 0.44
C SER A 103 5.75 20.55 -0.73
N GLY A 104 6.83 20.00 -1.29
CA GLY A 104 7.53 20.50 -2.47
C GLY A 104 7.06 19.87 -3.78
N ALA A 105 5.99 19.06 -3.75
CA ALA A 105 5.50 18.25 -4.86
C ALA A 105 6.50 17.21 -5.38
N ASN A 106 7.47 16.78 -4.55
CA ASN A 106 8.31 15.64 -4.88
C ASN A 106 7.53 14.35 -4.61
N ILE A 107 7.59 13.40 -5.54
CA ILE A 107 6.91 12.11 -5.41
C ILE A 107 7.64 11.26 -4.36
N LEU A 108 6.97 11.02 -3.24
CA LEU A 108 7.43 10.09 -2.21
C LEU A 108 7.14 8.66 -2.64
N LEU A 109 5.92 8.40 -3.11
CA LEU A 109 5.50 7.09 -3.60
C LEU A 109 4.41 7.26 -4.65
N SER A 110 4.47 6.49 -5.73
CA SER A 110 3.38 6.32 -6.69
C SER A 110 3.12 4.84 -6.93
N GLY A 111 1.88 4.50 -7.25
CA GLY A 111 1.52 3.12 -7.52
C GLY A 111 0.24 2.96 -8.31
N HIS A 112 0.11 1.81 -8.95
CA HIS A 112 -1.07 1.40 -9.72
C HIS A 112 -1.88 0.39 -8.90
N ILE A 113 -3.17 0.65 -8.70
CA ILE A 113 -4.08 -0.17 -7.91
C ILE A 113 -4.48 -1.39 -8.72
N GLY A 114 -4.09 -2.57 -8.24
CA GLY A 114 -4.49 -3.84 -8.83
C GLY A 114 -5.92 -4.20 -8.41
N ASN A 115 -6.19 -4.14 -7.11
CA ASN A 115 -7.51 -4.36 -6.55
C ASN A 115 -7.71 -3.61 -5.23
N LEU A 116 -8.97 -3.31 -4.92
CA LEU A 116 -9.41 -2.81 -3.64
C LEU A 116 -10.83 -3.33 -3.38
N ASN A 117 -11.01 -4.10 -2.32
CA ASN A 117 -12.33 -4.50 -1.86
C ASN A 117 -12.77 -3.52 -0.79
N VAL A 118 -14.01 -3.03 -0.88
CA VAL A 118 -14.62 -2.13 0.09
C VAL A 118 -15.93 -2.74 0.55
N VAL A 119 -16.18 -2.79 1.85
CA VAL A 119 -17.40 -3.35 2.43
C VAL A 119 -17.87 -2.52 3.61
N GLU A 120 -19.19 -2.37 3.74
CA GLU A 120 -19.79 -1.79 4.92
C GLU A 120 -19.59 -2.70 6.14
N VAL A 121 -19.09 -2.15 7.24
CA VAL A 121 -18.78 -2.92 8.45
C VAL A 121 -20.08 -3.29 9.19
N PHE A 122 -21.04 -2.38 9.21
CA PHE A 122 -22.36 -2.57 9.83
C PHE A 122 -23.41 -2.05 8.86
N ASN A 123 -24.50 -2.80 8.67
CA ASN A 123 -25.61 -2.38 7.82
C ASN A 123 -26.21 -1.04 8.32
N ASN A 124 -26.22 -0.02 7.45
CA ASN A 124 -26.58 1.36 7.78
C ASN A 124 -25.68 2.00 8.87
N GLY A 125 -24.43 1.54 8.95
CA GLY A 125 -23.46 2.01 9.93
C GLY A 125 -22.72 3.25 9.46
N GLY A 126 -22.74 3.54 8.16
CA GLY A 126 -21.99 4.66 7.58
C GLY A 126 -20.47 4.45 7.64
N ILE A 127 -20.00 3.22 7.88
CA ILE A 127 -18.58 2.89 7.95
C ILE A 127 -18.27 1.85 6.89
N LEU A 128 -17.46 2.23 5.91
CA LEU A 128 -16.88 1.28 4.96
C LEU A 128 -15.45 0.95 5.39
N ALA A 129 -15.07 -0.31 5.28
CA ALA A 129 -13.70 -0.78 5.43
C ALA A 129 -13.20 -1.33 4.09
N GLY A 130 -11.96 -1.02 3.74
CA GLY A 130 -11.34 -1.53 2.52
C GLY A 130 -9.95 -2.11 2.73
N GLU A 131 -9.64 -3.14 1.93
CA GLU A 131 -8.31 -3.70 1.78
C GLU A 131 -8.01 -4.01 0.32
N GLY A 132 -6.74 -3.89 -0.08
CA GLY A 132 -6.35 -3.99 -1.48
C GLY A 132 -4.86 -4.13 -1.69
N GLN A 133 -4.46 -4.16 -2.95
CA GLN A 133 -3.07 -4.25 -3.37
C GLN A 133 -2.79 -3.29 -4.52
N PHE A 134 -1.56 -2.80 -4.55
CA PHE A 134 -1.06 -1.94 -5.61
C PHE A 134 0.36 -2.31 -5.98
N VAL A 135 0.75 -1.97 -7.20
CA VAL A 135 2.11 -2.09 -7.72
C VAL A 135 2.81 -0.76 -7.57
N VAL A 136 3.99 -0.73 -6.95
CA VAL A 136 4.79 0.48 -6.82
C VAL A 136 5.37 0.84 -8.19
N THR A 137 5.16 2.08 -8.64
CA THR A 137 5.59 2.58 -9.96
C THR A 137 6.70 3.62 -9.87
N GLY A 138 6.92 4.23 -8.71
CA GLY A 138 7.95 5.24 -8.54
C GLY A 138 7.90 5.99 -7.20
N GLY A 139 8.78 7.00 -7.09
CA GLY A 139 8.94 7.82 -5.89
C GLY A 139 10.22 7.50 -5.09
N SER A 140 10.60 8.41 -4.21
CA SER A 140 11.83 8.28 -3.39
C SER A 140 11.79 7.11 -2.41
N LEU A 141 10.59 6.70 -1.97
CA LEU A 141 10.39 5.58 -1.04
C LEU A 141 10.37 4.21 -1.73
N THR A 142 10.45 4.15 -3.07
CA THR A 142 10.41 2.89 -3.83
C THR A 142 11.51 1.92 -3.39
N GLY A 143 12.70 2.44 -3.05
CA GLY A 143 13.83 1.63 -2.63
C GLY A 143 13.62 0.89 -1.31
N ASP A 144 12.65 1.32 -0.51
CA ASP A 144 12.31 0.69 0.76
C ASP A 144 11.28 -0.44 0.62
N PHE A 145 10.77 -0.67 -0.61
CA PHE A 145 9.90 -1.79 -0.97
C PHE A 145 10.74 -2.93 -1.55
N VAL A 146 10.76 -4.07 -0.85
CA VAL A 146 11.57 -5.22 -1.28
C VAL A 146 11.03 -5.87 -2.55
N LEU A 147 9.71 -5.90 -2.69
CA LEU A 147 8.98 -6.21 -3.92
C LEU A 147 8.24 -4.96 -4.35
N PRO A 148 7.98 -4.74 -5.66
CA PRO A 148 7.21 -3.59 -6.14
C PRO A 148 5.71 -3.75 -5.85
N LEU A 149 5.34 -4.30 -4.69
CA LEU A 149 3.98 -4.59 -4.26
C LEU A 149 3.77 -3.96 -2.88
N GLY A 150 2.67 -3.21 -2.76
CA GLY A 150 2.17 -2.71 -1.50
C GLY A 150 0.77 -3.25 -1.22
N LYS A 151 0.45 -3.39 0.07
CA LYS A 151 -0.90 -3.70 0.55
C LYS A 151 -1.53 -2.44 1.11
N ILE A 152 -2.76 -2.18 0.70
CA ILE A 152 -3.69 -1.28 1.40
C ILE A 152 -4.31 -2.11 2.51
N VAL A 153 -3.91 -1.84 3.76
CA VAL A 153 -4.28 -2.67 4.91
C VAL A 153 -5.62 -2.24 5.51
N GLN A 154 -5.87 -0.93 5.52
CA GLN A 154 -7.11 -0.39 6.04
C GLN A 154 -7.37 0.94 5.33
N ILE A 155 -8.53 1.02 4.67
CA ILE A 155 -9.21 2.28 4.40
C ILE A 155 -10.48 2.28 5.20
N THR A 156 -10.72 3.30 6.01
CA THR A 156 -12.00 3.48 6.69
C THR A 156 -12.66 4.73 6.15
N PHE A 157 -13.89 4.62 5.67
CA PHE A 157 -14.67 5.75 5.17
C PHE A 157 -15.79 6.07 6.16
N ASP A 158 -15.95 7.34 6.51
CA ASP A 158 -17.14 7.85 7.21
C ASP A 158 -18.12 8.41 6.16
N VAL A 159 -19.16 7.65 5.87
CA VAL A 159 -20.14 7.91 4.79
C VAL A 159 -21.57 8.00 5.36
N PRO A 160 -22.53 8.59 4.63
CA PRO A 160 -23.91 8.63 5.09
C PRO A 160 -24.47 7.25 5.44
N VAL A 161 -25.17 7.14 6.57
CA VAL A 161 -25.77 5.89 7.13
C VAL A 161 -26.86 5.25 6.24
N THR A 162 -27.11 5.79 5.06
CA THR A 162 -28.13 5.30 4.11
C THR A 162 -27.51 4.59 2.90
N LEU A 163 -26.20 4.35 2.92
CA LEU A 163 -25.51 3.66 1.83
C LEU A 163 -25.85 2.17 1.88
N SER A 164 -26.55 1.68 0.86
CA SER A 164 -26.94 0.27 0.75
C SER A 164 -26.29 -0.44 -0.43
N ASP A 165 -25.75 0.33 -1.38
CA ASP A 165 -25.01 -0.11 -2.55
C ASP A 165 -24.18 1.07 -3.13
N PHE A 166 -23.51 0.85 -4.26
CA PHE A 166 -22.72 1.86 -4.98
C PHE A 166 -23.50 2.49 -6.15
N SER A 167 -24.83 2.55 -6.08
CA SER A 167 -25.67 3.12 -7.14
C SER A 167 -25.78 4.65 -7.13
N GLN A 168 -25.31 5.29 -6.07
CA GLN A 168 -25.48 6.72 -5.81
C GLN A 168 -24.17 7.36 -5.33
N ASN A 169 -24.02 8.66 -5.61
CA ASN A 169 -22.86 9.41 -5.19
C ASN A 169 -22.83 9.55 -3.66
N PHE A 170 -21.63 9.52 -3.09
CA PHE A 170 -21.42 9.85 -1.69
C PHE A 170 -20.06 10.52 -1.48
N SER A 171 -19.94 11.22 -0.36
CA SER A 171 -18.70 11.82 0.11
C SER A 171 -18.49 11.49 1.58
N GLY A 172 -17.25 11.50 2.02
CA GLY A 172 -16.85 11.16 3.37
C GLY A 172 -15.39 11.51 3.64
N SER A 173 -14.89 11.17 4.82
CA SER A 173 -13.46 11.22 5.12
C SER A 173 -12.87 9.83 5.21
N SER A 174 -11.58 9.71 4.90
CA SER A 174 -10.86 8.44 4.86
C SER A 174 -9.54 8.47 5.61
N ASN A 175 -9.26 7.38 6.32
CA ASN A 175 -7.93 7.08 6.84
C ASN A 175 -7.35 5.93 6.03
N LEU A 176 -6.10 6.04 5.58
CA LEU A 176 -5.43 5.01 4.78
C LEU A 176 -4.07 4.64 5.39
N THR A 177 -3.88 3.34 5.56
CA THR A 177 -2.59 2.74 5.90
C THR A 177 -2.16 1.80 4.78
N ILE A 178 -0.96 2.03 4.24
CA ILE A 178 -0.29 1.10 3.33
C ILE A 178 0.94 0.49 3.97
N THR A 179 1.24 -0.75 3.59
CA THR A 179 2.41 -1.49 4.06
C THR A 179 3.08 -2.19 2.89
N PRO A 180 4.42 -2.29 2.85
CA PRO A 180 5.09 -3.13 1.86
C PRO A 180 4.72 -4.60 2.04
N VAL A 181 4.60 -5.35 0.95
CA VAL A 181 4.41 -6.81 1.01
C VAL A 181 5.74 -7.47 1.42
N PRO A 182 5.80 -8.23 2.53
CA PRO A 182 7.02 -8.90 2.95
C PRO A 182 7.50 -9.90 1.90
N GLU A 183 8.82 -10.11 1.79
CA GLU A 183 9.34 -11.23 1.02
C GLU A 183 8.79 -12.56 1.57
N PRO A 184 8.52 -13.56 0.70
CA PRO A 184 8.27 -14.90 1.18
C PRO A 184 9.52 -15.41 1.91
N VAL A 185 9.44 -15.58 3.23
CA VAL A 185 10.49 -16.16 4.10
C VAL A 185 11.04 -17.49 3.54
N SER A 186 10.22 -18.17 2.74
CA SER A 186 10.56 -19.38 1.97
C SER A 186 11.79 -19.22 1.07
N ILE A 187 12.04 -18.05 0.47
CA ILE A 187 13.18 -17.84 -0.45
C ILE A 187 14.50 -17.81 0.35
N GLY A 188 14.51 -17.13 1.50
CA GLY A 188 15.66 -17.12 2.40
C GLY A 188 15.98 -18.50 2.98
N LEU A 189 14.94 -19.26 3.36
CA LEU A 189 15.09 -20.65 3.81
C LEU A 189 15.59 -21.59 2.70
N LEU A 190 15.13 -21.41 1.47
CA LEU A 190 15.59 -22.18 0.31
C LEU A 190 17.08 -21.91 0.03
N ALA A 191 17.50 -20.64 0.05
CA ALA A 191 18.89 -20.26 -0.14
C ALA A 191 19.81 -20.84 0.96
N MET A 192 19.38 -20.78 2.22
CA MET A 192 20.12 -21.40 3.33
C MET A 192 20.16 -22.93 3.25
N GLY A 193 19.04 -23.57 2.86
CA GLY A 193 18.98 -25.02 2.65
C GLY A 193 19.90 -25.49 1.53
N GLY A 194 19.97 -24.75 0.42
CA GLY A 194 20.89 -25.02 -0.69
C GLY A 194 22.36 -24.90 -0.28
N LEU A 195 22.71 -23.88 0.50
CA LEU A 195 24.07 -23.70 1.04
C LEU A 195 24.48 -24.83 1.99
N PHE A 196 23.55 -25.34 2.81
CA PHE A 196 23.80 -26.45 3.71
C PHE A 196 24.06 -27.76 2.94
N LEU A 197 23.32 -28.01 1.87
CA LEU A 197 23.52 -29.16 0.97
C LEU A 197 24.85 -29.08 0.21
N CYS A 198 25.26 -27.89 -0.23
CA CYS A 198 26.55 -27.68 -0.88
C CYS A 198 27.75 -27.86 0.07
N ARG A 199 27.60 -27.54 1.36
CA ARG A 199 28.62 -27.83 2.40
C ARG A 199 28.76 -29.32 2.69
N ARG A 200 27.69 -30.11 2.54
CA ARG A 200 27.71 -31.55 2.81
C ARG A 200 28.34 -32.37 1.68
N LYS A 201 28.47 -31.80 0.48
CA LYS A 201 29.13 -32.43 -0.69
C LYS A 201 30.63 -32.10 -0.82
N ARG A 202 31.23 -31.36 0.14
CA ARG A 202 32.68 -31.16 0.26
C ARG A 202 33.19 -31.83 1.52
#